data_AF-A0A085WWF3-F1
#
_entry.id   AF-A0A085WWF3-F1
#
_cell.length_a   1.000
_cell.length_b   1.000
_cell.length_c   1.000
_cell.angle_alpha   90.00
_cell.angle_beta   90.00
_cell.angle_gamma   90.00
#
_symmetry.space_group_name_H-M   'P 1'
#
loop_
_entity.id
_entity.type
_entity.pdbx_description
1 polymer ?
#
loop_
_entity_poly.entity_id
_entity_poly.type
_entity_poly.pdbx_seq_one_letter_code
_entity_poly.pdbx_strand_id
1 'polypeptide(L)'
;MGTDDFDGWIQSQIASLTQERDALCAKRDEARAHATPRSLTEERELVGLLGEFFRRHRCVSGTLEHIRRRRNTETVVYGIRENGDPDTFFSFKGEPFWVRIEEFLETQEGECRLELRVDLAKGMSSASFLDGESYRNWDEAAELSSGVDQLERRIKGFRGLNVSKEPFGKPLARKVAQALSRGDLCFSHRDYCGTGLFLSQSGHYLYATVEDGGPANVLREFPSIEPFVEWLAQQSDASLSRFGETDFVFLNQTLRRQRLEEFIAGQHGYRTLS
;
A
#
# COMPACT_ATOMS: atom_id res chain seq x y z
N MET A 1 -21.29 19.78 -10.74
CA MET A 1 -20.77 18.57 -11.41
C MET A 1 -21.81 17.48 -11.24
N GLY A 2 -22.28 16.89 -12.33
CA GLY A 2 -23.31 15.85 -12.32
C GLY A 2 -22.74 14.47 -12.00
N THR A 3 -23.61 13.49 -11.78
CA THR A 3 -23.21 12.09 -11.49
C THR A 3 -22.42 11.43 -12.63
N ASP A 4 -22.65 11.85 -13.86
CA ASP A 4 -21.96 11.34 -15.05
C ASP A 4 -20.48 11.78 -15.10
N ASP A 5 -20.17 12.89 -14.42
CA ASP A 5 -18.81 13.42 -14.28
C ASP A 5 -17.96 12.54 -13.35
N PHE A 6 -18.58 11.96 -12.31
CA PHE A 6 -17.90 11.10 -11.34
C PHE A 6 -17.39 9.80 -11.97
N ASP A 7 -18.25 9.08 -12.70
CA ASP A 7 -17.83 7.82 -13.34
C ASP A 7 -16.80 8.06 -14.43
N GLY A 8 -17.00 9.11 -15.25
CA GLY A 8 -16.03 9.52 -16.25
C GLY A 8 -14.67 9.82 -15.63
N TRP A 9 -14.66 10.53 -14.50
CA TRP A 9 -13.43 10.79 -13.75
C TRP A 9 -12.78 9.49 -13.24
N ILE A 10 -13.54 8.59 -12.60
CA ILE A 10 -13.01 7.29 -12.13
C ILE A 10 -12.40 6.48 -13.29
N GLN A 11 -13.09 6.41 -14.44
CA GLN A 11 -12.56 5.72 -15.62
C GLN A 11 -11.28 6.38 -16.14
N SER A 12 -11.19 7.71 -16.12
CA SER A 12 -9.95 8.41 -16.51
C SER A 12 -8.78 8.11 -15.56
N GLN A 13 -9.03 8.02 -14.24
CA GLN A 13 -8.01 7.62 -13.27
C GLN A 13 -7.55 6.18 -13.50
N ILE A 14 -8.49 5.24 -13.69
CA ILE A 14 -8.16 3.84 -13.99
C ILE A 14 -7.31 3.75 -15.27
N ALA A 15 -7.68 4.47 -16.33
CA ALA A 15 -6.96 4.47 -17.59
C ALA A 15 -5.53 5.02 -17.42
N SER A 16 -5.37 6.15 -16.72
CA SER A 16 -4.07 6.76 -16.45
C SER A 16 -3.16 5.83 -15.65
N LEU A 17 -3.67 5.23 -14.56
CA LEU A 17 -2.91 4.27 -13.74
C LEU A 17 -2.54 3.01 -14.51
N THR A 18 -3.44 2.54 -15.39
CA THR A 18 -3.18 1.38 -16.25
C THR A 18 -2.02 1.66 -17.21
N GLN A 19 -2.00 2.85 -17.83
CA GLN A 19 -0.90 3.27 -18.70
C GLN A 19 0.44 3.36 -17.94
N GLU A 20 0.44 3.95 -16.74
CA GLU A 20 1.63 4.05 -15.88
C GLU A 20 2.14 2.65 -15.50
N ARG A 21 1.23 1.75 -15.10
CA ARG A 21 1.54 0.36 -14.78
C ARG A 21 2.16 -0.35 -15.96
N ASP A 22 1.60 -0.20 -17.16
CA ASP A 22 2.11 -0.88 -18.36
C ASP A 22 3.52 -0.38 -18.73
N ALA A 23 3.78 0.91 -18.55
CA ALA A 23 5.12 1.46 -18.73
C ALA A 23 6.12 0.91 -17.70
N LEU A 24 5.73 0.78 -16.42
CA LEU A 24 6.58 0.15 -15.41
C LEU A 24 6.81 -1.34 -15.66
N CYS A 25 5.78 -2.07 -16.12
CA CYS A 25 5.92 -3.47 -16.52
C CYS A 25 6.95 -3.63 -17.64
N ALA A 26 6.91 -2.78 -18.67
CA ALA A 26 7.88 -2.82 -19.76
C ALA A 26 9.32 -2.62 -19.27
N LYS A 27 9.56 -1.60 -18.41
CA LYS A 27 10.87 -1.36 -17.80
C LYS A 27 11.33 -2.53 -16.93
N ARG A 28 10.42 -3.08 -16.13
CA ARG A 28 10.70 -4.24 -15.27
C ARG A 28 11.12 -5.44 -16.10
N ASP A 29 10.42 -5.70 -17.19
CA ASP A 29 10.67 -6.86 -18.05
C ASP A 29 11.99 -6.70 -18.82
N GLU A 30 12.35 -5.48 -19.22
CA GLU A 30 13.67 -5.13 -19.77
C GLU A 30 14.78 -5.38 -18.73
N ALA A 31 14.65 -4.83 -17.52
CA ALA A 31 15.61 -5.06 -16.43
C ALA A 31 15.77 -6.55 -16.10
N ARG A 32 14.66 -7.31 -16.07
CA ARG A 32 14.69 -8.78 -15.88
C ARG A 32 15.42 -9.51 -17.00
N ALA A 33 15.27 -9.08 -18.24
CA ALA A 33 15.98 -9.69 -19.37
C ALA A 33 17.50 -9.51 -19.25
N HIS A 34 17.96 -8.42 -18.63
CA HIS A 34 19.37 -8.16 -18.37
C HIS A 34 19.89 -8.76 -17.04
N ALA A 35 18.99 -9.18 -16.14
CA ALA A 35 19.33 -9.88 -14.91
C ALA A 35 19.55 -11.37 -15.16
N THR A 36 20.62 -11.73 -15.87
CA THR A 36 20.86 -13.13 -16.28
C THR A 36 21.65 -13.89 -15.19
N PRO A 37 21.02 -14.77 -14.39
CA PRO A 37 21.76 -15.53 -13.39
C PRO A 37 22.69 -16.54 -14.05
N ARG A 38 23.94 -16.59 -13.59
CA ARG A 38 24.86 -17.68 -13.91
C ARG A 38 24.50 -18.89 -13.05
N SER A 39 24.23 -20.02 -13.71
CA SER A 39 24.13 -21.30 -13.02
C SER A 39 25.50 -21.71 -12.49
N LEU A 40 25.56 -22.08 -11.21
CA LEU A 40 26.79 -22.58 -10.58
C LEU A 40 26.77 -24.11 -10.54
N THR A 41 26.61 -24.75 -11.70
CA THR A 41 26.56 -26.22 -11.82
C THR A 41 27.83 -26.93 -11.33
N GLU A 42 28.95 -26.22 -11.29
CA GLU A 42 30.23 -26.72 -10.77
C GLU A 42 30.29 -26.68 -9.23
N GLU A 43 29.46 -25.85 -8.60
CA GLU A 43 29.39 -25.70 -7.14
C GLU A 43 28.43 -26.71 -6.49
N ARG A 44 28.46 -27.97 -6.97
CA ARG A 44 27.67 -29.08 -6.37
C ARG A 44 28.02 -29.32 -4.91
N GLU A 45 29.25 -29.00 -4.53
CA GLU A 45 29.73 -29.08 -3.15
C GLU A 45 28.94 -28.13 -2.24
N LEU A 46 28.73 -26.87 -2.63
CA LEU A 46 28.00 -25.88 -1.83
C LEU A 46 26.57 -26.32 -1.50
N VAL A 47 25.82 -26.75 -2.52
CA VAL A 47 24.45 -27.24 -2.33
C VAL A 47 24.42 -28.57 -1.56
N GLY A 48 25.46 -29.40 -1.67
CA GLY A 48 25.63 -30.61 -0.88
C GLY A 48 25.78 -30.32 0.62
N LEU A 49 26.71 -29.42 0.97
CA LEU A 49 26.96 -28.98 2.34
C LEU A 49 25.74 -28.28 2.96
N LEU A 50 25.04 -27.45 2.18
CA LEU A 50 23.78 -26.84 2.62
C LEU A 50 22.68 -27.89 2.83
N GLY A 51 22.62 -28.91 1.97
CA GLY A 51 21.70 -30.03 2.14
C GLY A 51 21.98 -30.85 3.41
N GLU A 52 23.25 -31.05 3.77
CA GLU A 52 23.64 -31.66 5.04
C GLU A 52 23.22 -30.84 6.26
N PHE A 53 23.36 -29.51 6.17
CA PHE A 53 22.86 -28.59 7.19
C PHE A 53 21.34 -28.74 7.38
N PHE A 54 20.56 -28.72 6.29
CA PHE A 54 19.11 -28.89 6.37
C PHE A 54 18.69 -30.28 6.89
N ARG A 55 19.40 -31.35 6.52
CA ARG A 55 19.16 -32.70 7.08
C ARG A 55 19.34 -32.74 8.59
N ARG A 56 20.41 -32.13 9.13
CA ARG A 56 20.64 -32.05 10.59
C ARG A 56 19.52 -31.31 11.33
N HIS A 57 18.92 -30.32 10.67
CA HIS A 57 17.82 -29.52 11.23
C HIS A 57 16.42 -30.07 10.91
N ARG A 58 16.32 -31.28 10.34
CA ARG A 58 15.06 -31.93 9.95
C ARG A 58 14.22 -31.09 8.98
N CYS A 59 14.89 -30.43 8.05
CA CYS A 59 14.26 -29.75 6.92
C CYS A 59 14.14 -30.69 5.72
N VAL A 60 13.03 -30.60 4.99
CA VAL A 60 12.79 -31.30 3.72
C VAL A 60 13.18 -30.45 2.52
N SER A 61 13.27 -29.13 2.71
CA SER A 61 13.79 -28.19 1.73
C SER A 61 14.31 -26.93 2.41
N GLY A 62 15.06 -26.12 1.69
CA GLY A 62 15.44 -24.79 2.14
C GLY A 62 16.25 -24.01 1.13
N THR A 63 16.46 -22.75 1.46
CA THR A 63 17.15 -21.76 0.65
C THR A 63 18.15 -21.00 1.50
N LEU A 64 19.32 -20.73 0.92
CA LEU A 64 20.22 -19.69 1.37
C LEU A 64 20.20 -18.56 0.34
N GLU A 65 20.02 -17.34 0.83
CA GLU A 65 20.15 -16.13 0.03
C GLU A 65 21.23 -15.25 0.66
N HIS A 66 22.22 -14.88 -0.16
CA HIS A 66 23.25 -13.92 0.21
C HIS A 66 23.21 -12.75 -0.76
N ILE A 67 23.12 -11.53 -0.23
CA ILE A 67 23.11 -10.29 -0.99
C ILE A 67 24.22 -9.39 -0.45
N ARG A 68 25.16 -9.02 -1.32
CA ARG A 68 26.21 -8.05 -1.02
C ARG A 68 25.93 -6.75 -1.74
N ARG A 69 25.72 -5.68 -0.97
CA ARG A 69 25.56 -4.29 -1.44
C ARG A 69 26.80 -3.48 -1.05
N ARG A 70 27.02 -2.31 -1.66
CA ARG A 70 28.20 -1.45 -1.36
C ARG A 70 28.51 -1.20 0.13
N ARG A 71 27.50 -1.21 1.01
CA ARG A 71 27.65 -0.91 2.45
C ARG A 71 27.01 -1.93 3.38
N ASN A 72 26.36 -2.96 2.83
CA ASN A 72 25.63 -3.92 3.63
C ASN A 72 25.78 -5.32 3.04
N THR A 73 25.75 -6.32 3.90
CA THR A 73 25.68 -7.72 3.49
C THR A 73 24.56 -8.37 4.27
N GLU A 74 23.62 -8.96 3.54
CA GLU A 74 22.47 -9.64 4.10
C GLU A 74 22.60 -11.12 3.75
N THR A 75 22.45 -11.99 4.74
CA THR A 75 22.39 -13.43 4.50
C THR A 75 21.24 -14.00 5.31
N VAL A 76 20.37 -14.71 4.61
CA VAL A 76 19.24 -15.40 5.22
C VAL A 76 19.30 -16.86 4.81
N VAL A 77 19.16 -17.74 5.79
CA VAL A 77 19.00 -19.17 5.57
C VAL A 77 17.65 -19.56 6.15
N TYR A 78 16.79 -20.15 5.33
CA TYR A 78 15.46 -20.58 5.74
C TYR A 78 15.12 -21.94 5.14
N GLY A 79 14.28 -22.71 5.82
CA GLY A 79 13.89 -24.05 5.41
C GLY A 79 12.47 -24.42 5.81
N ILE A 80 11.98 -25.52 5.23
CA ILE A 80 10.69 -26.13 5.59
C ILE A 80 11.00 -27.43 6.31
N ARG A 81 10.49 -27.60 7.53
CA ARG A 81 10.66 -28.80 8.34
C ARG A 81 9.81 -29.96 7.82
N GLU A 82 10.10 -31.18 8.25
CA GLU A 82 9.32 -32.39 7.90
C GLU A 82 7.82 -32.29 8.23
N ASN A 83 7.47 -31.51 9.25
CA ASN A 83 6.08 -31.25 9.64
C ASN A 83 5.41 -30.11 8.83
N GLY A 84 6.13 -29.50 7.89
CA GLY A 84 5.66 -28.37 7.07
C GLY A 84 5.93 -26.98 7.67
N ASP A 85 6.43 -26.88 8.90
CA ASP A 85 6.66 -25.59 9.52
C ASP A 85 7.89 -24.88 8.91
N PRO A 86 7.80 -23.56 8.66
CA PRO A 86 8.95 -22.78 8.23
C PRO A 86 9.93 -22.57 9.39
N ASP A 87 11.22 -22.51 9.08
CA ASP A 87 12.29 -22.24 10.03
C ASP A 87 13.32 -21.27 9.45
N THR A 88 13.85 -20.37 10.26
CA THR A 88 14.89 -19.40 9.87
C THR A 88 16.10 -19.56 10.77
N PHE A 89 17.27 -19.69 10.16
CA PHE A 89 18.52 -19.94 10.86
C PHE A 89 19.35 -18.66 10.94
N PHE A 90 19.72 -18.27 12.16
CA PHE A 90 20.56 -17.10 12.41
C PHE A 90 21.99 -17.45 12.85
N SER A 91 22.24 -18.73 13.19
CA SER A 91 23.54 -19.22 13.64
C SER A 91 24.06 -20.29 12.68
N PHE A 92 24.74 -19.83 11.63
CA PHE A 92 25.32 -20.70 10.60
C PHE A 92 26.73 -20.29 10.18
N LYS A 93 27.30 -19.24 10.77
CA LYS A 93 28.61 -18.69 10.35
C LYS A 93 29.80 -19.63 10.61
N GLY A 94 29.63 -20.68 11.41
CA GLY A 94 30.62 -21.74 11.61
C GLY A 94 30.37 -22.99 10.78
N GLU A 95 29.32 -22.99 9.95
CA GLU A 95 28.93 -24.18 9.19
C GLU A 95 29.83 -24.34 7.95
N PRO A 96 30.17 -25.58 7.54
CA PRO A 96 31.07 -25.82 6.41
C PRO A 96 30.61 -25.15 5.10
N PHE A 97 29.30 -25.13 4.83
CA PHE A 97 28.76 -24.46 3.64
C PHE A 97 29.04 -22.96 3.66
N TRP A 98 29.04 -22.33 4.84
CA TRP A 98 29.22 -20.88 4.97
C TRP A 98 30.67 -20.48 4.69
N VAL A 99 31.63 -21.22 5.24
CA VAL A 99 33.07 -21.00 4.96
C VAL A 99 33.32 -21.05 3.45
N ARG A 100 32.75 -22.04 2.77
CA ARG A 100 32.92 -22.19 1.32
C ARG A 100 32.23 -21.10 0.51
N ILE A 101 31.09 -20.58 0.99
CA ILE A 101 30.42 -19.41 0.41
C ILE A 101 31.29 -18.16 0.56
N GLU A 102 31.91 -17.94 1.73
CA GLU A 102 32.80 -16.79 1.94
C GLU A 102 33.99 -16.85 0.98
N GLU A 103 34.67 -17.99 0.86
CA GLU A 103 35.76 -18.18 -0.10
C GLU A 103 35.33 -17.91 -1.54
N PHE A 104 34.15 -18.39 -1.94
CA PHE A 104 33.59 -18.11 -3.26
C PHE A 104 33.35 -16.60 -3.44
N LEU A 105 32.72 -15.93 -2.47
CA LEU A 105 32.36 -14.52 -2.55
C LEU A 105 33.57 -13.58 -2.49
N GLU A 106 34.66 -13.98 -1.84
CA GLU A 106 35.93 -13.22 -1.82
C GLU A 106 36.54 -13.07 -3.21
N THR A 107 36.28 -14.03 -4.11
CA THR A 107 36.73 -13.95 -5.51
C THR A 107 35.86 -13.08 -6.40
N GLN A 108 34.70 -12.64 -5.89
CA GLN A 108 33.75 -11.84 -6.65
C GLN A 108 33.94 -10.36 -6.32
N GLU A 109 33.95 -9.50 -7.31
CA GLU A 109 34.02 -8.05 -7.10
C GLU A 109 32.63 -7.41 -7.06
N GLY A 110 32.48 -6.36 -6.25
CA GLY A 110 31.30 -5.51 -6.24
C GLY A 110 30.04 -6.17 -5.63
N GLU A 111 28.90 -5.65 -6.03
CA GLU A 111 27.59 -6.10 -5.56
C GLU A 111 27.24 -7.44 -6.19
N CYS A 112 26.57 -8.32 -5.45
CA CYS A 112 26.19 -9.62 -5.97
C CYS A 112 25.04 -10.24 -5.20
N ARG A 113 24.42 -11.25 -5.80
CA ARG A 113 23.45 -12.14 -5.15
C ARG A 113 23.79 -13.59 -5.42
N LEU A 114 23.90 -14.38 -4.37
CA LEU A 114 24.03 -15.84 -4.42
C LEU A 114 22.76 -16.45 -3.83
N GLU A 115 22.14 -17.37 -4.55
CA GLU A 115 20.99 -18.13 -4.10
C GLU A 115 21.25 -19.62 -4.27
N LEU A 116 21.16 -20.36 -3.16
CA LEU A 116 21.29 -21.81 -3.13
C LEU A 116 19.96 -22.39 -2.66
N ARG A 117 19.38 -23.31 -3.45
CA ARG A 117 18.13 -24.01 -3.09
C ARG A 117 18.38 -25.51 -3.03
N VAL A 118 17.82 -26.15 -2.03
CA VAL A 118 17.86 -27.60 -1.85
C VAL A 118 16.45 -28.10 -1.55
N ASP A 119 15.98 -29.07 -2.31
CA ASP A 119 14.76 -29.85 -2.06
C ASP A 119 15.18 -31.30 -1.84
N LEU A 120 15.31 -31.68 -0.56
CA LEU A 120 15.78 -33.00 -0.15
C LEU A 120 14.75 -34.08 -0.44
N ALA A 121 13.46 -33.75 -0.35
CA ALA A 121 12.37 -34.68 -0.67
C ALA A 121 12.37 -35.09 -2.14
N LYS A 122 12.73 -34.17 -3.05
CA LYS A 122 12.83 -34.44 -4.49
C LYS A 122 14.24 -34.75 -4.99
N GLY A 123 15.24 -34.67 -4.11
CA GLY A 123 16.66 -34.79 -4.50
C GLY A 123 17.09 -33.73 -5.52
N MET A 124 16.50 -32.53 -5.47
CA MET A 124 16.80 -31.43 -6.38
C MET A 124 17.62 -30.36 -5.67
N SER A 125 18.55 -29.74 -6.39
CA SER A 125 19.30 -28.59 -5.89
C SER A 125 19.63 -27.63 -7.03
N SER A 126 19.69 -26.35 -6.75
CA SER A 126 20.12 -25.32 -7.69
C SER A 126 20.97 -24.27 -7.00
N ALA A 127 21.97 -23.77 -7.71
CA ALA A 127 22.80 -22.65 -7.28
C ALA A 127 22.79 -21.60 -8.39
N SER A 128 22.40 -20.37 -8.06
CA SER A 128 22.36 -19.25 -8.99
C SER A 128 23.14 -18.06 -8.44
N PHE A 129 23.86 -17.37 -9.32
CA PHE A 129 24.66 -16.21 -8.97
C PHE A 129 24.41 -15.07 -9.93
N LEU A 130 24.27 -13.87 -9.39
CA LEU A 130 24.19 -12.61 -10.12
C LEU A 130 25.40 -11.76 -9.74
N ASP A 131 26.22 -11.43 -10.74
CA ASP A 131 27.34 -10.51 -10.61
C ASP A 131 26.87 -9.04 -10.58
N GLY A 132 27.80 -8.09 -10.42
CA GLY A 132 27.45 -6.69 -10.19
C GLY A 132 26.47 -6.07 -11.18
N GLU A 133 26.61 -6.32 -12.48
CA GLU A 133 25.66 -5.78 -13.46
C GLU A 133 24.33 -6.52 -13.42
N SER A 134 24.36 -7.86 -13.42
CA SER A 134 23.17 -8.70 -13.37
C SER A 134 22.35 -8.48 -12.10
N TYR A 135 23.03 -8.26 -10.97
CA TYR A 135 22.45 -7.93 -9.67
C TYR A 135 21.76 -6.57 -9.69
N ARG A 136 22.40 -5.52 -10.24
CA ARG A 136 21.77 -4.20 -10.33
C ARG A 136 20.48 -4.23 -11.16
N ASN A 137 20.51 -4.92 -12.29
CA ASN A 137 19.31 -5.12 -13.12
C ASN A 137 18.23 -5.92 -12.39
N TRP A 138 18.62 -6.91 -11.58
CA TRP A 138 17.70 -7.68 -10.75
C TRP A 138 17.06 -6.82 -9.63
N ASP A 139 17.86 -6.00 -8.96
CA ASP A 139 17.43 -5.10 -7.87
C ASP A 139 16.48 -4.03 -8.43
N GLU A 140 16.83 -3.42 -9.57
CA GLU A 140 15.95 -2.49 -10.30
C GLU A 140 14.63 -3.17 -10.71
N ALA A 141 14.68 -4.40 -11.25
CA ALA A 141 13.48 -5.15 -11.56
C ALA A 141 12.61 -5.45 -10.33
N ALA A 142 13.21 -5.69 -9.16
CA ALA A 142 12.49 -5.91 -7.91
C ALA A 142 11.81 -4.62 -7.43
N GLU A 143 12.50 -3.48 -7.47
CA GLU A 143 11.94 -2.16 -7.17
C GLU A 143 10.78 -1.81 -8.10
N LEU A 144 10.95 -1.98 -9.40
CA LEU A 144 9.91 -1.76 -10.41
C LEU A 144 8.70 -2.68 -10.18
N SER A 145 8.92 -3.94 -9.78
CA SER A 145 7.83 -4.86 -9.44
C SER A 145 7.01 -4.35 -8.24
N SER A 146 7.66 -3.81 -7.21
CA SER A 146 6.96 -3.17 -6.09
C SER A 146 6.11 -1.97 -6.55
N GLY A 147 6.64 -1.18 -7.48
CA GLY A 147 5.89 -0.07 -8.11
C GLY A 147 4.65 -0.56 -8.88
N VAL A 148 4.79 -1.62 -9.69
CA VAL A 148 3.67 -2.27 -10.39
C VAL A 148 2.61 -2.74 -9.39
N ASP A 149 2.99 -3.44 -8.32
CA ASP A 149 2.06 -3.93 -7.30
C ASP A 149 1.30 -2.78 -6.61
N GLN A 150 1.97 -1.65 -6.36
CA GLN A 150 1.35 -0.45 -5.80
C GLN A 150 0.29 0.12 -6.75
N LEU A 151 0.59 0.22 -8.04
CA LEU A 151 -0.37 0.69 -9.05
C LEU A 151 -1.55 -0.29 -9.22
N GLU A 152 -1.31 -1.59 -9.21
CA GLU A 152 -2.37 -2.59 -9.27
C GLU A 152 -3.31 -2.50 -8.07
N ARG A 153 -2.77 -2.31 -6.86
CA ARG A 153 -3.59 -2.06 -5.67
C ARG A 153 -4.44 -0.79 -5.82
N ARG A 154 -3.89 0.30 -6.37
CA ARG A 154 -4.63 1.54 -6.63
C ARG A 154 -5.74 1.33 -7.67
N ILE A 155 -5.44 0.70 -8.80
CA ILE A 155 -6.42 0.37 -9.85
C ILE A 155 -7.55 -0.50 -9.28
N LYS A 156 -7.22 -1.53 -8.49
CA LYS A 156 -8.20 -2.38 -7.81
C LYS A 156 -9.04 -1.57 -6.84
N GLY A 157 -8.43 -0.66 -6.10
CA GLY A 157 -9.10 0.31 -5.22
C GLY A 157 -10.18 1.06 -5.99
N PHE A 158 -9.82 1.75 -7.07
CA PHE A 158 -10.76 2.49 -7.92
C PHE A 158 -11.88 1.62 -8.51
N ARG A 159 -11.55 0.41 -9.00
CA ARG A 159 -12.55 -0.53 -9.53
C ARG A 159 -13.52 -1.05 -8.48
N GLY A 160 -13.06 -1.15 -7.23
CA GLY A 160 -13.86 -1.61 -6.09
C GLY A 160 -14.65 -0.51 -5.39
N LEU A 161 -14.54 0.75 -5.83
CA LEU A 161 -15.26 1.86 -5.23
C LEU A 161 -16.77 1.72 -5.45
N ASN A 162 -17.48 1.56 -4.36
CA ASN A 162 -18.93 1.64 -4.32
C ASN A 162 -19.34 2.89 -3.54
N VAL A 163 -19.43 4.02 -4.23
CA VAL A 163 -19.77 5.32 -3.65
C VAL A 163 -21.19 5.67 -4.05
N SER A 164 -22.09 5.87 -3.08
CA SER A 164 -23.48 6.17 -3.37
C SER A 164 -23.63 7.52 -4.07
N LYS A 165 -24.43 7.52 -5.13
CA LYS A 165 -24.83 8.73 -5.86
C LYS A 165 -26.22 9.22 -5.46
N GLU A 166 -26.90 8.48 -4.60
CA GLU A 166 -28.25 8.83 -4.15
C GLU A 166 -28.19 10.12 -3.33
N PRO A 167 -28.97 11.15 -3.69
CA PRO A 167 -29.04 12.38 -2.91
C PRO A 167 -29.44 12.11 -1.46
N PHE A 168 -28.84 12.82 -0.51
CA PHE A 168 -29.12 12.66 0.91
C PHE A 168 -30.59 12.92 1.25
N GLY A 169 -31.22 13.85 0.53
CA GLY A 169 -32.61 14.22 0.69
C GLY A 169 -32.84 15.21 1.84
N LYS A 170 -33.91 16.00 1.71
CA LYS A 170 -34.26 17.05 2.68
C LYS A 170 -34.44 16.54 4.12
N PRO A 171 -35.06 15.36 4.37
CA PRO A 171 -35.24 14.87 5.73
C PRO A 171 -33.92 14.63 6.48
N LEU A 172 -32.93 14.03 5.82
CA LEU A 172 -31.61 13.79 6.42
C LEU A 172 -30.88 15.12 6.63
N ALA A 173 -30.81 15.95 5.59
CA ALA A 173 -30.13 17.24 5.65
C ALA A 173 -30.65 18.16 6.78
N ARG A 174 -31.98 18.20 6.99
CA ARG A 174 -32.59 18.99 8.08
C ARG A 174 -32.20 18.46 9.47
N LYS A 175 -32.16 17.14 9.66
CA LYS A 175 -31.71 16.54 10.92
C LYS A 175 -30.23 16.84 11.21
N VAL A 176 -29.38 16.80 10.18
CA VAL A 176 -27.97 17.20 10.30
C VAL A 176 -27.85 18.66 10.73
N ALA A 177 -28.59 19.57 10.07
CA ALA A 177 -28.56 20.99 10.40
C ALA A 177 -28.96 21.25 11.86
N GLN A 178 -30.02 20.58 12.33
CA GLN A 178 -30.44 20.64 13.73
C GLN A 178 -29.36 20.09 14.68
N ALA A 179 -28.70 18.99 14.30
CA ALA A 179 -27.64 18.39 15.09
C ALA A 179 -26.40 19.29 15.24
N LEU A 180 -26.09 20.14 14.25
CA LEU A 180 -24.96 21.09 14.33
C LEU A 180 -25.07 22.11 15.46
N SER A 181 -26.27 22.39 15.97
CA SER A 181 -26.46 23.20 17.19
C SER A 181 -25.83 22.58 18.45
N ARG A 182 -25.51 21.28 18.42
CA ARG A 182 -24.94 20.54 19.55
C ARG A 182 -23.42 20.34 19.43
N GLY A 183 -22.83 20.63 18.27
CA GLY A 183 -21.41 20.41 18.01
C GLY A 183 -21.13 20.22 16.52
N ASP A 184 -19.85 20.25 16.18
CA ASP A 184 -19.40 20.16 14.79
C ASP A 184 -19.24 18.71 14.32
N LEU A 185 -19.50 18.47 13.04
CA LEU A 185 -19.24 17.19 12.39
C LEU A 185 -17.89 17.23 11.67
N CYS A 186 -16.84 16.78 12.35
CA CYS A 186 -15.50 16.66 11.77
C CYS A 186 -14.72 15.49 12.40
N PHE A 187 -13.58 15.13 11.81
CA PHE A 187 -12.61 14.28 12.50
C PHE A 187 -11.68 15.20 13.29
N SER A 188 -11.17 14.72 14.42
CA SER A 188 -10.23 15.48 15.25
C SER A 188 -9.00 14.65 15.51
N HIS A 189 -7.98 14.87 14.68
CA HIS A 189 -6.62 14.42 14.90
C HIS A 189 -5.66 15.46 14.33
N ARG A 190 -4.36 15.26 14.53
CA ARG A 190 -3.33 16.13 13.96
C ARG A 190 -3.38 16.07 12.42
N ASP A 191 -3.10 17.18 11.77
CA ASP A 191 -3.03 17.37 10.32
C ASP A 191 -4.40 17.32 9.61
N TYR A 192 -4.40 17.10 8.30
CA TYR A 192 -5.58 17.06 7.45
C TYR A 192 -6.56 15.97 7.88
N CYS A 193 -7.80 16.38 8.15
CA CYS A 193 -8.89 15.58 8.73
C CYS A 193 -10.08 15.42 7.76
N GLY A 194 -9.87 15.61 6.45
CA GLY A 194 -10.91 15.48 5.43
C GLY A 194 -11.81 16.71 5.32
N THR A 195 -13.12 16.49 5.29
CA THR A 195 -14.14 17.54 5.26
C THR A 195 -15.14 17.42 6.41
N GLY A 196 -15.71 18.56 6.79
CA GLY A 196 -16.60 18.68 7.94
C GLY A 196 -17.70 19.71 7.76
N LEU A 197 -18.67 19.65 8.67
CA LEU A 197 -19.78 20.59 8.78
C LEU A 197 -19.72 21.29 10.13
N PHE A 198 -19.91 22.61 10.12
CA PHE A 198 -19.76 23.45 11.30
C PHE A 198 -20.91 24.47 11.40
N LEU A 199 -21.18 24.94 12.62
CA LEU A 199 -22.02 26.11 12.86
C LEU A 199 -21.16 27.23 13.46
N SER A 200 -21.01 28.33 12.73
CA SER A 200 -20.23 29.47 13.18
C SER A 200 -20.90 30.18 14.36
N GLN A 201 -20.12 30.98 15.10
CA GLN A 201 -20.64 31.83 16.18
C GLN A 201 -21.66 32.87 15.69
N SER A 202 -21.61 33.26 14.40
CA SER A 202 -22.59 34.15 13.77
C SER A 202 -23.87 33.41 13.31
N GLY A 203 -23.97 32.10 13.53
CA GLY A 203 -25.11 31.28 13.13
C GLY A 203 -25.08 30.82 11.67
N HIS A 204 -23.95 30.95 10.98
CA HIS A 204 -23.79 30.48 9.60
C HIS A 204 -23.37 29.01 9.56
N TYR A 205 -23.88 28.26 8.59
CA TYR A 205 -23.51 26.87 8.38
C TYR A 205 -22.34 26.79 7.42
N LEU A 206 -21.32 26.01 7.75
CA LEU A 206 -20.09 25.91 6.96
C LEU A 206 -19.87 24.47 6.49
N TYR A 207 -19.43 24.32 5.24
CA TYR A 207 -18.77 23.12 4.73
C TYR A 207 -17.31 23.49 4.45
N ALA A 208 -16.38 22.81 5.11
CA ALA A 208 -14.96 23.18 5.08
C ALA A 208 -14.05 21.94 5.03
N THR A 209 -12.81 22.13 4.61
CA THR A 209 -11.73 21.19 4.96
C THR A 209 -11.46 21.29 6.45
N VAL A 210 -10.95 20.20 7.02
CA VAL A 210 -10.66 20.10 8.45
C VAL A 210 -9.17 19.92 8.64
N GLU A 211 -8.57 20.69 9.54
CA GLU A 211 -7.19 20.50 10.01
C GLU A 211 -7.19 20.62 11.53
N ASP A 212 -6.45 19.74 12.21
CA ASP A 212 -6.33 19.73 13.68
C ASP A 212 -7.68 19.76 14.42
N GLY A 213 -8.72 19.16 13.82
CA GLY A 213 -10.08 19.12 14.37
C GLY A 213 -10.86 20.43 14.32
N GLY A 214 -10.45 21.39 13.49
CA GLY A 214 -11.17 22.64 13.24
C GLY A 214 -11.38 22.92 11.76
N PRO A 215 -12.26 23.87 11.41
CA PRO A 215 -12.42 24.31 10.03
C PRO A 215 -11.15 25.03 9.57
N ALA A 216 -10.58 24.61 8.44
CA ALA A 216 -9.37 25.21 7.87
C ALA A 216 -9.68 26.09 6.65
N ASN A 217 -10.21 25.49 5.58
CA ASN A 217 -10.63 26.21 4.37
C ASN A 217 -12.13 26.07 4.15
N VAL A 218 -12.86 27.19 4.21
CA VAL A 218 -14.31 27.21 3.97
C VAL A 218 -14.59 27.02 2.49
N LEU A 219 -15.17 25.87 2.16
CA LEU A 219 -15.52 25.50 0.78
C LEU A 219 -16.87 26.09 0.39
N ARG A 220 -17.83 26.14 1.34
CA ARG A 220 -19.13 26.78 1.20
C ARG A 220 -19.62 27.32 2.55
N GLU A 221 -20.33 28.43 2.49
CA GLU A 221 -20.96 29.07 3.64
C GLU A 221 -22.43 29.36 3.33
N PHE A 222 -23.29 29.16 4.32
CA PHE A 222 -24.73 29.37 4.20
C PHE A 222 -25.22 30.26 5.34
N PRO A 223 -25.93 31.36 5.03
CA PRO A 223 -26.33 32.33 6.06
C PRO A 223 -27.44 31.84 6.98
N SER A 224 -28.11 30.74 6.64
CA SER A 224 -29.19 30.17 7.44
C SER A 224 -29.40 28.68 7.16
N ILE A 225 -30.28 28.07 7.94
CA ILE A 225 -30.58 26.63 7.87
C ILE A 225 -31.15 26.21 6.50
N GLU A 226 -32.02 27.01 5.90
CA GLU A 226 -32.74 26.56 4.69
C GLU A 226 -31.85 26.47 3.44
N PRO A 227 -30.97 27.46 3.13
CA PRO A 227 -29.98 27.31 2.08
C PRO A 227 -29.02 26.14 2.30
N PHE A 228 -28.62 25.90 3.56
CA PHE A 228 -27.79 24.75 3.91
C PHE A 228 -28.51 23.42 3.66
N VAL A 229 -29.76 23.29 4.12
CA VAL A 229 -30.57 22.08 3.94
C VAL A 229 -30.83 21.81 2.47
N GLU A 230 -31.16 22.83 1.68
CA GLU A 230 -31.37 22.68 0.24
C GLU A 230 -30.09 22.21 -0.46
N TRP A 231 -28.93 22.80 -0.12
CA TRP A 231 -27.65 22.36 -0.67
C TRP A 231 -27.32 20.91 -0.28
N LEU A 232 -27.35 20.59 1.02
CA LEU A 232 -26.96 19.29 1.54
C LEU A 232 -27.89 18.17 1.04
N ALA A 233 -29.19 18.46 0.90
CA ALA A 233 -30.18 17.50 0.38
C ALA A 233 -29.86 17.01 -1.03
N GLN A 234 -29.20 17.85 -1.84
CA GLN A 234 -28.79 17.55 -3.21
C GLN A 234 -27.42 16.85 -3.29
N GLN A 235 -26.69 16.77 -2.19
CA GLN A 235 -25.40 16.09 -2.15
C GLN A 235 -25.55 14.58 -2.01
N SER A 236 -24.50 13.85 -2.36
CA SER A 236 -24.36 12.41 -2.19
C SER A 236 -22.94 12.08 -1.70
N ASP A 237 -22.67 10.82 -1.39
CA ASP A 237 -21.30 10.39 -1.05
C ASP A 237 -20.35 10.71 -2.21
N ALA A 238 -20.83 10.55 -3.45
CA ALA A 238 -20.06 10.86 -4.66
C ALA A 238 -19.79 12.37 -4.79
N SER A 239 -20.79 13.25 -4.60
CA SER A 239 -20.58 14.69 -4.76
C SER A 239 -19.71 15.31 -3.66
N LEU A 240 -19.66 14.70 -2.47
CA LEU A 240 -18.79 15.11 -1.37
C LEU A 240 -17.47 14.35 -1.28
N SER A 241 -17.22 13.41 -2.21
CA SER A 241 -16.00 12.60 -2.24
C SER A 241 -14.73 13.39 -2.58
N ARG A 242 -14.85 14.66 -3.00
CA ARG A 242 -13.74 15.48 -3.50
C ARG A 242 -13.08 14.89 -4.75
N PHE A 243 -13.85 14.18 -5.58
CA PHE A 243 -13.35 13.72 -6.88
C PHE A 243 -12.90 14.90 -7.74
N GLY A 244 -11.89 14.68 -8.59
CA GLY A 244 -11.23 15.74 -9.35
C GLY A 244 -10.05 16.40 -8.62
N GLU A 245 -9.86 16.11 -7.33
CA GLU A 245 -8.69 16.53 -6.57
C GLU A 245 -7.62 15.43 -6.53
N THR A 246 -6.55 15.66 -5.76
CA THR A 246 -5.46 14.69 -5.61
C THR A 246 -5.94 13.41 -4.93
N ASP A 247 -5.26 12.29 -5.22
CA ASP A 247 -5.52 10.99 -4.57
C ASP A 247 -5.52 11.05 -3.04
N PHE A 248 -4.74 11.95 -2.44
CA PHE A 248 -4.68 12.12 -0.99
C PHE A 248 -5.98 12.70 -0.42
N VAL A 249 -6.69 13.53 -1.19
CA VAL A 249 -7.91 14.22 -0.75
C VAL A 249 -9.16 13.41 -1.12
N PHE A 250 -9.13 12.72 -2.26
CA PHE A 250 -10.26 11.94 -2.75
C PHE A 250 -10.67 10.83 -1.77
N LEU A 251 -11.94 10.84 -1.35
CA LEU A 251 -12.55 9.93 -0.36
C LEU A 251 -11.85 9.85 1.01
N ASN A 252 -10.83 10.66 1.23
CA ASN A 252 -10.11 10.70 2.49
C ASN A 252 -10.93 11.49 3.50
N GLN A 253 -11.56 10.77 4.43
CA GLN A 253 -12.27 11.36 5.56
C GLN A 253 -13.36 12.37 5.17
N THR A 254 -13.93 12.19 3.97
CA THR A 254 -15.03 13.01 3.47
C THR A 254 -16.35 12.67 4.17
N LEU A 255 -17.32 13.56 4.04
CA LEU A 255 -18.68 13.30 4.50
C LEU A 255 -19.34 12.20 3.65
N ARG A 256 -20.05 11.30 4.33
CA ARG A 256 -20.87 10.23 3.73
C ARG A 256 -22.19 10.12 4.48
N ARG A 257 -23.23 9.57 3.86
CA ARG A 257 -24.55 9.35 4.46
C ARG A 257 -24.45 8.69 5.83
N GLN A 258 -23.70 7.60 5.93
CA GLN A 258 -23.49 6.89 7.20
C GLN A 258 -22.98 7.82 8.30
N ARG A 259 -21.98 8.65 8.00
CA ARG A 259 -21.39 9.59 8.97
C ARG A 259 -22.37 10.70 9.38
N LEU A 260 -23.24 11.14 8.46
CA LEU A 260 -24.33 12.07 8.78
C LEU A 260 -25.34 11.43 9.75
N GLU A 261 -25.68 10.16 9.52
CA GLU A 261 -26.62 9.39 10.35
C GLU A 261 -26.05 9.11 11.75
N GLU A 262 -24.79 8.70 11.85
CA GLU A 262 -24.05 8.53 13.12
C GLU A 262 -23.99 9.84 13.92
N PHE A 263 -23.76 10.97 13.25
CA PHE A 263 -23.76 12.29 13.86
C PHE A 263 -25.12 12.66 14.46
N ILE A 264 -26.22 12.40 13.72
CA ILE A 264 -27.58 12.62 14.21
C ILE A 264 -27.88 11.74 15.42
N ALA A 265 -27.44 10.48 15.40
CA ALA A 265 -27.61 9.52 16.49
C ALA A 265 -26.74 9.82 17.72
N GLY A 266 -25.80 10.77 17.62
CA GLY A 266 -24.87 11.11 18.70
C GLY A 266 -23.85 10.00 18.99
N GLN A 267 -23.56 9.15 18.01
CA GLN A 267 -22.80 7.92 18.24
C GLN A 267 -21.28 8.08 18.27
N HIS A 268 -20.72 9.29 18.06
CA HIS A 268 -19.27 9.54 18.10
C HIS A 268 -18.92 10.79 18.92
N GLY A 269 -17.69 10.84 19.44
CA GLY A 269 -17.14 11.93 20.27
C GLY A 269 -16.93 13.23 19.50
N TYR A 270 -18.03 13.91 19.17
CA TYR A 270 -18.02 15.22 18.55
C TYR A 270 -17.71 16.31 19.59
N ARG A 271 -17.01 17.35 19.15
CA ARG A 271 -16.62 18.48 19.99
C ARG A 271 -17.89 19.28 20.32
N THR A 272 -18.32 19.26 21.58
CA THR A 272 -19.35 20.16 22.09
C THR A 272 -18.82 21.58 22.06
N LEU A 273 -19.62 22.52 21.55
CA LEU A 273 -19.32 23.95 21.60
C LEU A 273 -19.18 24.36 23.09
N SER A 274 -17.96 24.73 23.49
CA SER A 274 -17.64 25.28 24.82
C SER A 274 -17.76 26.80 24.83
#